data_AF-A0A117PV07-F1
#
_entry.id   AF-A0A117PV07-F1
#
_cell.length_a   1.000
_cell.length_b   1.000
_cell.length_c   1.000
_cell.angle_alpha   90.00
_cell.angle_beta   90.00
_cell.angle_gamma   90.00
#
_symmetry.space_group_name_H-M   'P 1'
#
loop_
_entity.id
_entity.type
_entity.pdbx_description
1 polymer ?
#
loop_
_entity_poly.entity_id
_entity_poly.type
_entity_poly.pdbx_seq_one_letter_code
_entity_poly.pdbx_strand_id
1 'polypeptide(L)'
;MPKIPKGRRVAQAAVNALRALLEEHDHIVQEISGQNDFGEDFYVTFTDDGDLTSDTIKVQVKGGESWRRGNGYAVPVDQHGDTWADGNIPVYCVVYDPDTKSLYWANATQQLRRSGPLTPPRHIGVSPNAILDDTTMASFVTRARRYVGRYRGRQAVLTHLSEMSGADFDPADHVLHFVNGYDEDLIFWKRPGDAWATLLLSAHDWEPYLVSLESLMRSEIRPPGDEGGGPVGEWGDVDLPTAEDLELSRTEVMWVASCFFSTRQADEGPKDLAGRTECEGCPSCTGEEPKEHADIAADVLHEYVLARILDRIEAEPDLLQRSILAMREDSELTAEIVDELGPLETDPRVVRQVNKLSRATVATVYDIEPAAFRLAVHYFIRHIYVGGPSLPLDEQVRIVWRVPEPTAPKGASEQ
;
A
#
# COMPACT_ATOMS: atom_id res chain seq x y z
N MET A 1 -43.81 -16.40 25.54
CA MET A 1 -43.16 -17.31 24.56
C MET A 1 -41.87 -16.66 24.08
N PRO A 2 -40.74 -17.39 24.05
CA PRO A 2 -39.51 -16.86 23.47
C PRO A 2 -39.72 -16.57 21.98
N LYS A 3 -39.31 -15.37 21.54
CA LYS A 3 -39.43 -14.95 20.14
C LYS A 3 -38.18 -15.38 19.39
N ILE A 4 -38.36 -16.11 18.29
CA ILE A 4 -37.26 -16.38 17.36
C ILE A 4 -36.84 -15.05 16.71
N PRO A 5 -35.56 -14.66 16.73
CA PRO A 5 -35.10 -13.44 16.09
C PRO A 5 -35.43 -13.46 14.59
N LYS A 6 -36.02 -12.38 14.07
CA LYS A 6 -36.47 -12.29 12.66
C LYS A 6 -35.35 -12.55 11.64
N GLY A 7 -34.09 -12.27 12.00
CA GLY A 7 -32.92 -12.50 11.14
C GLY A 7 -32.29 -13.89 11.24
N ARG A 8 -32.65 -14.72 12.22
CA ARG A 8 -31.98 -16.02 12.46
C ARG A 8 -32.06 -16.95 11.26
N ARG A 9 -33.21 -16.98 10.58
CA ARG A 9 -33.41 -17.83 9.39
C ARG A 9 -32.52 -17.42 8.22
N VAL A 10 -32.31 -16.12 8.02
CA VAL A 10 -31.49 -15.58 6.92
C VAL A 10 -30.01 -15.75 7.21
N ALA A 11 -29.59 -15.55 8.47
CA ALA A 11 -28.22 -15.85 8.90
C ALA A 11 -27.88 -17.33 8.70
N GLN A 12 -28.77 -18.24 9.10
CA GLN A 12 -28.54 -19.67 8.88
C GLN A 12 -28.51 -20.04 7.39
N ALA A 13 -29.36 -19.41 6.57
CA ALA A 13 -29.34 -19.62 5.13
C ALA A 13 -28.00 -19.18 4.51
N ALA A 14 -27.43 -18.07 4.98
CA ALA A 14 -26.11 -17.58 4.56
C ALA A 14 -25.00 -18.57 4.89
N VAL A 15 -24.96 -19.05 6.13
CA VAL A 15 -24.02 -20.06 6.63
C VAL A 15 -24.12 -21.33 5.78
N ASN A 16 -25.34 -21.83 5.54
CA ASN A 16 -25.56 -23.04 4.76
C ASN A 16 -25.16 -22.86 3.28
N ALA A 17 -25.46 -21.69 2.68
CA ALA A 17 -25.11 -21.41 1.29
C ALA A 17 -23.58 -21.39 1.10
N LEU A 18 -22.85 -20.72 2.00
CA LEU A 18 -21.39 -20.70 1.93
C LEU A 18 -20.78 -22.09 2.17
N ARG A 19 -21.30 -22.84 3.15
CA ARG A 19 -20.85 -24.21 3.40
C ARG A 19 -21.01 -25.09 2.17
N ALA A 20 -22.21 -25.12 1.59
CA ALA A 20 -22.50 -25.94 0.42
C ALA A 20 -21.55 -25.61 -0.73
N LEU A 21 -21.38 -24.32 -1.04
CA LEU A 21 -20.48 -23.89 -2.10
C LEU A 21 -19.01 -24.30 -1.85
N LEU A 22 -18.51 -24.19 -0.62
CA LEU A 22 -17.13 -24.60 -0.31
C LEU A 22 -16.94 -26.12 -0.36
N GLU A 23 -17.90 -26.89 0.16
CA GLU A 23 -17.85 -28.36 0.15
C GLU A 23 -18.04 -28.94 -1.25
N GLU A 24 -18.84 -28.32 -2.11
CA GLU A 24 -19.01 -28.68 -3.52
C GLU A 24 -17.73 -28.51 -4.35
N HIS A 25 -16.81 -27.66 -3.88
CA HIS A 25 -15.46 -27.46 -4.45
C HIS A 25 -14.38 -28.14 -3.59
N ASP A 26 -14.76 -29.22 -2.90
CA ASP A 26 -13.87 -30.12 -2.13
C ASP A 26 -13.10 -29.46 -0.96
N HIS A 27 -13.52 -28.29 -0.48
CA HIS A 27 -12.89 -27.64 0.68
C HIS A 27 -13.51 -28.09 2.00
N ILE A 28 -12.67 -28.16 3.04
CA ILE A 28 -13.11 -28.65 4.35
C ILE A 28 -13.62 -27.46 5.18
N VAL A 29 -14.90 -27.50 5.56
CA VAL A 29 -15.55 -26.49 6.40
C VAL A 29 -15.83 -27.05 7.79
N GLN A 30 -15.34 -26.36 8.82
CA GLN A 30 -15.64 -26.67 10.22
C GLN A 30 -16.39 -25.49 10.86
N GLU A 31 -17.63 -25.73 11.30
CA GLU A 31 -18.43 -24.73 12.01
C GLU A 31 -17.92 -24.51 13.44
N ILE A 32 -17.80 -23.25 13.83
CA ILE A 32 -17.45 -22.85 15.19
C ILE A 32 -18.72 -22.89 16.03
N SER A 33 -18.71 -23.63 17.13
CA SER A 33 -19.91 -23.74 17.96
C SER A 33 -20.23 -22.39 18.61
N GLY A 34 -21.51 -22.00 18.59
CA GLY A 34 -21.98 -20.70 19.11
C GLY A 34 -21.78 -20.47 20.61
N GLN A 35 -21.20 -21.42 21.36
CA GLN A 35 -20.74 -21.20 22.74
C GLN A 35 -19.32 -20.59 22.81
N ASN A 36 -18.57 -20.62 21.70
CA ASN A 36 -17.24 -20.02 21.52
C ASN A 36 -17.26 -18.91 20.44
N ASP A 37 -18.41 -18.25 20.25
CA ASP A 37 -18.60 -17.20 19.24
C ASP A 37 -17.88 -15.91 19.67
N PHE A 38 -16.71 -15.67 19.08
CA PHE A 38 -15.98 -14.41 19.14
C PHE A 38 -16.02 -13.67 17.80
N GLY A 39 -17.08 -13.87 17.01
CA GLY A 39 -17.29 -13.21 15.73
C GLY A 39 -16.76 -13.97 14.51
N GLU A 40 -16.60 -15.30 14.58
CA GLU A 40 -16.25 -16.14 13.43
C GLU A 40 -17.16 -17.39 13.37
N ASP A 41 -17.63 -17.75 12.18
CA ASP A 41 -18.57 -18.87 11.99
C ASP A 41 -17.88 -20.14 11.49
N PHE A 42 -16.79 -20.02 10.72
CA PHE A 42 -16.10 -21.15 10.11
C PHE A 42 -14.59 -21.12 10.28
N TYR A 43 -13.99 -22.31 10.36
CA TYR A 43 -12.69 -22.58 9.79
C TYR A 43 -12.86 -23.23 8.41
N VAL A 44 -12.13 -22.74 7.43
CA VAL A 44 -12.08 -23.33 6.09
C VAL A 44 -10.64 -23.73 5.82
N THR A 45 -10.42 -25.02 5.54
CA THR A 45 -9.10 -25.53 5.11
C THR A 45 -9.17 -25.89 3.64
N PHE A 46 -8.29 -25.28 2.86
CA PHE A 46 -8.27 -25.45 1.42
C PHE A 46 -7.62 -26.77 1.01
N THR A 47 -8.11 -27.29 -0.10
CA THR A 47 -7.62 -28.47 -0.80
C THR A 47 -7.11 -28.07 -2.18
N ASP A 48 -6.24 -28.88 -2.75
CA ASP A 48 -5.65 -28.69 -4.08
C ASP A 48 -5.55 -30.08 -4.72
N ASP A 49 -6.28 -30.31 -5.80
CA ASP A 49 -6.38 -31.61 -6.49
C ASP A 49 -6.68 -32.82 -5.57
N GLY A 50 -7.48 -32.59 -4.52
CA GLY A 50 -7.84 -33.62 -3.54
C GLY A 50 -6.85 -33.80 -2.38
N ASP A 51 -5.72 -33.10 -2.41
CA ASP A 51 -4.74 -33.07 -1.32
C ASP A 51 -4.99 -31.89 -0.37
N LEU A 52 -4.79 -32.12 0.92
CA LEU A 52 -4.93 -31.08 1.94
C LEU A 52 -3.73 -30.13 1.93
N THR A 53 -3.96 -28.86 1.62
CA THR A 53 -2.89 -27.85 1.49
C THR A 53 -2.37 -27.32 2.84
N SER A 54 -3.07 -27.65 3.93
CA SER A 54 -2.89 -27.06 5.26
C SER A 54 -3.11 -25.55 5.33
N ASP A 55 -3.56 -24.88 4.25
CA ASP A 55 -3.92 -23.46 4.27
C ASP A 55 -5.31 -23.28 4.87
N THR A 56 -5.39 -22.58 6.00
CA THR A 56 -6.64 -22.38 6.75
C THR A 56 -6.97 -20.90 6.87
N ILE A 57 -8.24 -20.56 6.72
CA ILE A 57 -8.81 -19.24 7.02
C ILE A 57 -9.96 -19.35 8.02
N LYS A 58 -10.21 -18.27 8.74
CA LYS A 58 -11.45 -18.06 9.49
C LYS A 58 -12.45 -17.29 8.63
N VAL A 59 -13.74 -17.58 8.75
CA VAL A 59 -14.77 -16.84 8.01
C VAL A 59 -15.88 -16.38 8.94
N GLN A 60 -16.23 -15.10 8.86
CA GLN A 60 -17.45 -14.51 9.43
C GLN A 60 -18.47 -14.30 8.33
N VAL A 61 -19.66 -14.85 8.53
CA VAL A 61 -20.78 -14.84 7.60
C VAL A 61 -21.89 -13.93 8.12
N LYS A 62 -22.35 -13.01 7.27
CA LYS A 62 -23.50 -12.14 7.55
C LYS A 62 -24.56 -12.35 6.49
N GLY A 63 -25.80 -12.60 6.90
CA GLY A 63 -26.93 -12.77 5.97
C GLY A 63 -28.00 -11.70 6.15
N GLY A 64 -28.47 -11.11 5.05
CA GLY A 64 -29.66 -10.24 5.04
C GLY A 64 -29.45 -8.82 4.51
N GLU A 65 -30.56 -8.14 4.23
CA GLU A 65 -30.57 -6.81 3.60
C GLU A 65 -29.91 -5.72 4.47
N SER A 66 -29.85 -5.90 5.80
CA SER A 66 -29.26 -4.94 6.74
C SER A 66 -27.77 -4.67 6.53
N TRP A 67 -27.08 -5.56 5.80
CA TRP A 67 -25.65 -5.44 5.50
C TRP A 67 -25.38 -4.63 4.23
N ARG A 68 -26.41 -4.33 3.43
CA ARG A 68 -26.27 -3.51 2.21
C ARG A 68 -25.88 -2.07 2.55
N ARG A 69 -25.11 -1.47 1.66
CA ARG A 69 -24.73 -0.06 1.62
C ARG A 69 -24.92 0.47 0.21
N GLY A 70 -24.79 1.78 0.02
CA GLY A 70 -24.97 2.41 -1.30
C GLY A 70 -24.06 1.84 -2.40
N ASN A 71 -22.91 1.26 -2.04
CA ASN A 71 -21.95 0.67 -2.97
C ASN A 71 -21.42 -0.70 -2.48
N GLY A 72 -22.32 -1.67 -2.25
CA GLY A 72 -21.97 -3.03 -1.81
C GLY A 72 -22.47 -3.35 -0.41
N TYR A 73 -21.60 -3.94 0.42
CA TYR A 73 -21.96 -4.40 1.76
C TYR A 73 -20.92 -3.98 2.79
N ALA A 74 -21.34 -3.93 4.06
CA ALA A 74 -20.45 -3.61 5.17
C ALA A 74 -20.71 -4.54 6.35
N VAL A 75 -19.65 -5.17 6.84
CA VAL A 75 -19.65 -6.01 8.03
C VAL A 75 -19.04 -5.22 9.18
N PRO A 76 -19.74 -5.01 10.31
CA PRO A 76 -19.18 -4.29 11.44
C PRO A 76 -18.02 -5.07 12.05
N VAL A 77 -16.96 -4.35 12.41
CA VAL A 77 -15.78 -4.91 13.09
C VAL A 77 -16.01 -5.02 14.59
N ASP A 78 -16.71 -4.04 15.17
CA ASP A 78 -17.02 -3.96 16.60
C ASP A 78 -15.81 -4.27 17.50
N GLN A 79 -15.96 -5.21 18.43
CA GLN A 79 -14.96 -5.58 19.43
C GLN A 79 -13.92 -6.58 18.88
N HIS A 80 -14.05 -6.97 17.61
CA HIS A 80 -13.29 -8.08 17.02
C HIS A 80 -12.08 -7.62 16.21
N GLY A 81 -11.85 -6.31 16.10
CA GLY A 81 -10.80 -5.72 15.26
C GLY A 81 -9.41 -6.30 15.53
N ASP A 82 -8.99 -6.29 16.79
CA ASP A 82 -7.67 -6.79 17.19
C ASP A 82 -7.55 -8.30 16.93
N THR A 83 -8.57 -9.08 17.29
CA THR A 83 -8.60 -10.53 17.04
C THR A 83 -8.54 -10.87 15.56
N TRP A 84 -9.21 -10.08 14.70
CA TRP A 84 -9.23 -10.29 13.26
C TRP A 84 -7.96 -9.78 12.58
N ALA A 85 -7.33 -8.73 13.09
CA ALA A 85 -6.08 -8.18 12.57
C ALA A 85 -4.89 -9.06 12.96
N ASP A 86 -4.82 -9.50 14.22
CA ASP A 86 -3.59 -10.04 14.82
C ASP A 86 -3.63 -11.54 15.07
N GLY A 87 -4.78 -12.20 14.92
CA GLY A 87 -4.91 -13.64 15.12
C GLY A 87 -4.07 -14.47 14.14
N ASN A 88 -3.60 -15.65 14.56
CA ASN A 88 -2.71 -16.52 13.77
C ASN A 88 -3.33 -17.10 12.48
N ILE A 89 -4.64 -16.92 12.28
CA ILE A 89 -5.38 -17.36 11.10
C ILE A 89 -6.14 -16.15 10.56
N PRO A 90 -5.96 -15.78 9.29
CA PRO A 90 -6.62 -14.61 8.72
C PRO A 90 -8.14 -14.82 8.61
N VAL A 91 -8.89 -13.76 8.85
CA VAL A 91 -10.34 -13.69 8.86
C VAL A 91 -10.85 -13.08 7.56
N TYR A 92 -11.84 -13.73 6.96
CA TYR A 92 -12.58 -13.26 5.80
C TYR A 92 -14.03 -13.00 6.19
N CYS A 93 -14.60 -11.92 5.66
CA CYS A 93 -16.03 -11.66 5.78
C CYS A 93 -16.74 -12.12 4.51
N VAL A 94 -17.86 -12.82 4.67
CA VAL A 94 -18.77 -13.20 3.58
C VAL A 94 -20.17 -12.67 3.87
N VAL A 95 -20.79 -12.03 2.90
CA VAL A 95 -22.16 -11.52 2.96
C VAL A 95 -23.03 -12.30 2.01
N TYR A 96 -24.14 -12.83 2.51
CA TYR A 96 -25.20 -13.42 1.68
C TYR A 96 -26.33 -12.42 1.47
N ASP A 97 -26.57 -12.11 0.21
CA ASP A 97 -27.69 -11.29 -0.21
C ASP A 97 -28.92 -12.16 -0.50
N PRO A 98 -30.03 -12.03 0.25
CA PRO A 98 -31.19 -12.90 0.08
C PRO A 98 -32.01 -12.62 -1.19
N ASP A 99 -31.92 -11.43 -1.78
CA ASP A 99 -32.71 -11.09 -2.97
C ASP A 99 -32.02 -11.63 -4.23
N THR A 100 -30.69 -11.48 -4.33
CA THR A 100 -29.91 -12.03 -5.44
C THR A 100 -29.53 -13.49 -5.21
N LYS A 101 -29.63 -13.97 -3.97
CA LYS A 101 -29.13 -15.27 -3.49
C LYS A 101 -27.64 -15.48 -3.74
N SER A 102 -26.88 -14.39 -3.72
CA SER A 102 -25.44 -14.40 -4.03
C SER A 102 -24.61 -14.21 -2.77
N LEU A 103 -23.40 -14.77 -2.77
CA LEU A 103 -22.40 -14.56 -1.74
C LEU A 103 -21.38 -13.53 -2.23
N TYR A 104 -20.89 -12.68 -1.32
CA TYR A 104 -19.87 -11.69 -1.59
C TYR A 104 -18.81 -11.74 -0.49
N TRP A 105 -17.53 -11.51 -0.81
CA TRP A 105 -16.46 -11.72 0.15
C TRP A 105 -15.44 -10.59 0.24
N ALA A 106 -14.77 -10.47 1.38
CA ALA A 106 -13.62 -9.59 1.58
C ALA A 106 -12.63 -10.19 2.59
N ASN A 107 -11.34 -9.89 2.42
CA ASN A 107 -10.31 -10.23 3.41
C ASN A 107 -10.31 -9.16 4.52
N ALA A 108 -10.89 -9.48 5.66
CA ALA A 108 -11.03 -8.56 6.79
C ALA A 108 -9.67 -8.25 7.43
N THR A 109 -8.86 -9.28 7.69
CA THR A 109 -7.51 -9.12 8.24
C THR A 109 -6.66 -8.18 7.40
N GLN A 110 -6.72 -8.30 6.07
CA GLN A 110 -5.97 -7.43 5.17
C GLN A 110 -6.45 -5.98 5.24
N GLN A 111 -7.76 -5.73 5.28
CA GLN A 111 -8.30 -4.37 5.38
C GLN A 111 -7.95 -3.71 6.72
N LEU A 112 -8.05 -4.45 7.82
CA LEU A 112 -7.68 -3.97 9.15
C LEU A 112 -6.20 -3.60 9.21
N ARG A 113 -5.32 -4.51 8.77
CA ARG A 113 -3.87 -4.28 8.77
C ARG A 113 -3.43 -3.14 7.85
N ARG A 114 -4.09 -2.97 6.69
CA ARG A 114 -3.80 -1.84 5.78
C ARG A 114 -4.12 -0.49 6.39
N SER A 115 -5.07 -0.43 7.31
CA SER A 115 -5.50 0.82 7.95
C SER A 115 -4.66 1.16 9.20
N GLY A 116 -3.88 0.20 9.70
CA GLY A 116 -3.04 0.35 10.88
C GLY A 116 -3.84 0.43 12.20
N PRO A 117 -3.15 0.36 13.35
CA PRO A 117 -3.77 0.37 14.68
C PRO A 117 -4.28 1.77 15.09
N LEU A 118 -3.78 2.84 14.45
CA LEU A 118 -4.13 4.23 14.77
C LEU A 118 -5.52 4.63 14.25
N THR A 119 -6.02 3.99 13.20
CA THR A 119 -7.33 4.31 12.61
C THR A 119 -8.03 3.07 12.05
N PRO A 120 -8.33 2.07 12.90
CA PRO A 120 -8.94 0.84 12.44
C PRO A 120 -10.33 1.10 11.85
N PRO A 121 -10.66 0.49 10.70
CA PRO A 121 -11.94 0.70 10.06
C PRO A 121 -13.05 0.12 10.93
N ARG A 122 -14.12 0.89 11.14
CA ARG A 122 -15.29 0.42 11.91
C ARG A 122 -16.07 -0.69 11.20
N HIS A 123 -15.87 -0.82 9.89
CA HIS A 123 -16.53 -1.80 9.06
C HIS A 123 -15.57 -2.37 8.03
N ILE A 124 -15.70 -3.66 7.73
CA ILE A 124 -15.10 -4.28 6.57
C ILE A 124 -15.99 -4.02 5.37
N GLY A 125 -15.46 -3.33 4.37
CA GLY A 125 -16.15 -3.08 3.11
C GLY A 125 -16.11 -4.34 2.23
N VAL A 126 -17.26 -4.79 1.77
CA VAL A 126 -17.39 -5.92 0.84
C VAL A 126 -17.92 -5.37 -0.47
N SER A 127 -17.11 -5.49 -1.52
CA SER A 127 -17.45 -4.99 -2.85
C SER A 127 -18.63 -5.78 -3.44
N PRO A 128 -19.57 -5.13 -4.14
CA PRO A 128 -20.63 -5.82 -4.86
C PRO A 128 -20.09 -6.64 -6.05
N ASN A 129 -18.85 -6.43 -6.46
CA ASN A 129 -18.20 -7.19 -7.53
C ASN A 129 -17.41 -8.39 -6.99
N ALA A 130 -17.22 -8.49 -5.67
CA ALA A 130 -16.49 -9.59 -5.04
C ALA A 130 -17.41 -10.80 -4.85
N ILE A 131 -18.06 -11.26 -5.92
CA ILE A 131 -18.98 -12.40 -5.90
C ILE A 131 -18.19 -13.68 -5.59
N LEU A 132 -18.77 -14.54 -4.74
CA LEU A 132 -18.31 -15.88 -4.46
C LEU A 132 -19.33 -16.88 -5.01
N ASP A 133 -18.99 -17.52 -6.11
CA ASP A 133 -19.80 -18.55 -6.77
C ASP A 133 -18.89 -19.61 -7.42
N ASP A 134 -19.48 -20.55 -8.16
CA ASP A 134 -18.76 -21.61 -8.86
C ASP A 134 -17.70 -21.10 -9.83
N THR A 135 -17.92 -19.94 -10.44
CA THR A 135 -17.00 -19.37 -11.44
C THR A 135 -15.85 -18.60 -10.81
N THR A 136 -16.05 -18.04 -9.61
CA THR A 136 -15.04 -17.22 -8.93
C THR A 136 -14.28 -17.98 -7.83
N MET A 137 -14.73 -19.18 -7.44
CA MET A 137 -14.15 -20.00 -6.36
C MET A 137 -12.64 -20.19 -6.51
N ALA A 138 -12.17 -20.65 -7.67
CA ALA A 138 -10.74 -20.89 -7.91
C ALA A 138 -9.89 -19.63 -7.69
N SER A 139 -10.39 -18.45 -8.09
CA SER A 139 -9.70 -17.18 -7.87
C SER A 139 -9.71 -16.77 -6.39
N PHE A 140 -10.83 -17.00 -5.69
CA PHE A 140 -10.94 -16.74 -4.26
C PHE A 140 -9.92 -17.58 -3.48
N VAL A 141 -9.88 -18.89 -3.74
CA VAL A 141 -8.95 -19.84 -3.10
C VAL A 141 -7.51 -19.44 -3.38
N THR A 142 -7.16 -19.15 -4.64
CA THR A 142 -5.81 -18.72 -5.03
C THR A 142 -5.39 -17.46 -4.27
N ARG A 143 -6.28 -16.46 -4.17
CA ARG A 143 -6.01 -15.21 -3.45
C ARG A 143 -5.90 -15.45 -1.94
N ALA A 144 -6.75 -16.30 -1.38
CA ALA A 144 -6.77 -16.63 0.03
C ALA A 144 -5.50 -17.38 0.45
N ARG A 145 -5.14 -18.45 -0.27
CA ARG A 145 -3.91 -19.22 -0.06
C ARG A 145 -2.65 -18.35 -0.21
N ARG A 146 -2.58 -17.50 -1.25
CA ARG A 146 -1.47 -16.55 -1.41
C ARG A 146 -1.37 -15.57 -0.24
N TYR A 147 -2.48 -15.15 0.34
CA TYR A 147 -2.47 -14.30 1.53
C TYR A 147 -2.03 -15.10 2.77
N VAL A 148 -2.56 -16.30 2.99
CA VAL A 148 -2.17 -17.21 4.09
C VAL A 148 -0.67 -17.51 4.05
N GLY A 149 -0.11 -17.83 2.88
CA GLY A 149 1.32 -18.07 2.73
C GLY A 149 2.17 -16.85 3.12
N ARG A 150 1.78 -15.64 2.70
CA ARG A 150 2.45 -14.40 3.11
C ARG A 150 2.27 -14.10 4.61
N TYR A 151 1.07 -14.38 5.14
CA TYR A 151 0.73 -14.18 6.54
C TYR A 151 1.58 -15.06 7.44
N ARG A 152 1.70 -16.36 7.10
CA ARG A 152 2.58 -17.32 7.76
C ARG A 152 4.05 -16.98 7.58
N GLY A 153 4.48 -16.59 6.38
CA GLY A 153 5.85 -16.22 6.09
C GLY A 153 6.33 -15.04 6.94
N ARG A 154 5.52 -13.99 7.08
CA ARG A 154 5.83 -12.86 7.98
C ARG A 154 5.94 -13.32 9.43
N GLN A 155 5.01 -14.12 9.92
CA GLN A 155 5.05 -14.63 11.30
C GLN A 155 6.26 -15.54 11.53
N ALA A 156 6.59 -16.42 10.58
CA ALA A 156 7.77 -17.28 10.65
C ALA A 156 9.07 -16.46 10.66
N VAL A 157 9.16 -15.38 9.89
CA VAL A 157 10.30 -14.45 9.92
C VAL A 157 10.38 -13.77 11.29
N LEU A 158 9.28 -13.21 11.81
CA LEU A 158 9.26 -12.60 13.14
C LEU A 158 9.66 -13.60 14.24
N THR A 159 9.12 -14.81 14.22
CA THR A 159 9.48 -15.88 15.17
C THR A 159 10.96 -16.24 15.07
N HIS A 160 11.49 -16.40 13.85
CA HIS A 160 12.90 -16.71 13.64
C HIS A 160 13.82 -15.59 14.17
N LEU A 161 13.48 -14.34 13.88
CA LEU A 161 14.23 -13.18 14.36
C LEU A 161 14.14 -13.05 15.90
N SER A 162 12.98 -13.36 16.50
CA SER A 162 12.82 -13.41 17.96
C SER A 162 13.67 -14.51 18.59
N GLU A 163 13.74 -15.69 17.98
CA GLU A 163 14.58 -16.79 18.46
C GLU A 163 16.07 -16.46 18.36
N MET A 164 16.50 -15.81 17.28
CA MET A 164 17.90 -15.40 17.07
C MET A 164 18.34 -14.30 18.03
N SER A 165 17.51 -13.26 18.20
CA SER A 165 17.85 -12.07 18.97
C SER A 165 17.44 -12.11 20.44
N GLY A 166 16.56 -13.04 20.82
CA GLY A 166 15.93 -13.06 22.14
C GLY A 166 14.92 -11.93 22.38
N ALA A 167 14.64 -11.10 21.37
CA ALA A 167 13.67 -10.01 21.46
C ALA A 167 12.24 -10.50 21.19
N ASP A 168 11.28 -9.96 21.93
CA ASP A 168 9.85 -10.26 21.75
C ASP A 168 9.22 -9.13 20.91
N PHE A 169 8.85 -9.45 19.67
CA PHE A 169 8.29 -8.50 18.72
C PHE A 169 6.76 -8.59 18.69
N ASP A 170 6.09 -7.45 18.79
CA ASP A 170 4.64 -7.40 18.62
C ASP A 170 4.28 -7.54 17.11
N PRO A 171 3.20 -8.24 16.73
CA PRO A 171 2.73 -8.33 15.35
C PRO A 171 2.46 -6.98 14.65
N ALA A 172 2.20 -5.92 15.43
CA ALA A 172 2.03 -4.56 14.97
C ALA A 172 3.35 -3.79 14.79
N ASP A 173 4.46 -4.31 15.32
CA ASP A 173 5.77 -3.67 15.21
C ASP A 173 6.28 -3.69 13.77
N HIS A 174 6.99 -2.62 13.43
CA HIS A 174 7.81 -2.58 12.22
C HIS A 174 9.13 -3.27 12.50
N VAL A 175 9.23 -4.52 12.06
CA VAL A 175 10.46 -5.30 12.14
C VAL A 175 10.97 -5.56 10.73
N LEU A 176 12.16 -5.05 10.44
CA LEU A 176 12.86 -5.26 9.18
C LEU A 176 14.20 -5.94 9.46
N HIS A 177 14.62 -6.79 8.54
CA HIS A 177 15.82 -7.60 8.66
C HIS A 177 16.71 -7.44 7.43
N PHE A 178 18.01 -7.39 7.66
CA PHE A 178 19.03 -7.30 6.63
C PHE A 178 20.24 -8.14 7.03
N VAL A 179 20.83 -8.81 6.04
CA VAL A 179 22.09 -9.53 6.20
C VAL A 179 23.13 -8.78 5.39
N ASN A 180 24.21 -8.36 6.04
CA ASN A 180 25.27 -7.59 5.40
C ASN A 180 26.22 -8.50 4.58
N GLY A 181 27.28 -7.91 4.01
CA GLY A 181 28.27 -8.64 3.21
C GLY A 181 29.18 -9.58 4.00
N TYR A 182 29.03 -9.64 5.32
CA TYR A 182 29.82 -10.44 6.26
C TYR A 182 28.98 -11.54 6.94
N ASP A 183 27.77 -11.81 6.43
CA ASP A 183 26.78 -12.73 7.02
C ASP A 183 26.38 -12.32 8.45
N GLU A 184 26.44 -11.02 8.78
CA GLU A 184 25.94 -10.48 10.03
C GLU A 184 24.51 -9.95 9.82
N ASP A 185 23.67 -10.20 10.82
CA ASP A 185 22.26 -9.88 10.81
C ASP A 185 21.99 -8.56 11.53
N LEU A 186 21.20 -7.71 10.91
CA LEU A 186 20.72 -6.45 11.45
C LEU A 186 19.19 -6.49 11.52
N ILE A 187 18.64 -6.19 12.69
CA ILE A 187 17.20 -6.09 12.90
C ILE A 187 16.87 -4.65 13.27
N PHE A 188 16.09 -4.00 12.42
CA PHE A 188 15.44 -2.73 12.72
C PHE A 188 14.08 -3.04 13.36
N TRP A 189 13.85 -2.52 14.55
CA TRP A 189 12.60 -2.70 15.28
C TRP A 189 12.06 -1.37 15.75
N LYS A 190 10.83 -1.04 15.34
CA LYS A 190 10.18 0.22 15.70
C LYS A 190 8.70 0.01 15.94
N ARG A 191 8.14 0.58 17.01
CA ARG A 191 6.69 0.58 17.20
C ARG A 191 6.02 1.64 16.33
N PRO A 192 4.78 1.42 15.88
CA PRO A 192 4.05 2.42 15.10
C PRO A 192 3.94 3.76 15.84
N GLY A 193 4.35 4.85 15.20
CA GLY A 193 4.29 6.20 15.74
C GLY A 193 5.46 6.64 16.62
N ASP A 194 6.38 5.74 16.98
CA ASP A 194 7.58 6.12 17.76
C ASP A 194 8.54 6.98 16.93
N ALA A 195 9.26 7.90 17.59
CA ALA A 195 10.28 8.74 16.94
C ALA A 195 11.65 8.03 16.80
N TRP A 196 11.86 6.98 17.60
CA TRP A 196 13.09 6.21 17.69
C TRP A 196 12.86 4.75 17.31
N ALA A 197 13.91 4.07 16.92
CA ALA A 197 13.90 2.63 16.66
C ALA A 197 14.93 1.94 17.55
N THR A 198 14.73 0.66 17.82
CA THR A 198 15.74 -0.23 18.38
C THR A 198 16.46 -0.93 17.23
N LEU A 199 17.78 -0.88 17.23
CA LEU A 199 18.63 -1.65 16.32
C LEU A 199 19.26 -2.80 17.10
N LEU A 200 19.12 -4.02 16.59
CA LEU A 200 19.78 -5.22 17.12
C LEU A 200 20.76 -5.72 16.06
N LEU A 201 22.00 -5.93 16.48
CA LEU A 201 23.10 -6.35 15.60
C LEU A 201 23.64 -7.70 16.10
N SER A 202 23.76 -8.69 15.21
CA SER A 202 24.34 -9.98 15.59
C SER A 202 25.81 -9.85 16.03
N ALA A 203 26.54 -8.89 15.45
CA ALA A 203 27.93 -8.58 15.82
C ALA A 203 28.06 -8.04 17.25
N HIS A 204 26.98 -7.50 17.81
CA HIS A 204 26.94 -6.92 19.16
C HIS A 204 26.11 -7.79 20.11
N ASP A 205 26.10 -9.11 19.89
CA ASP A 205 25.36 -10.08 20.72
C ASP A 205 23.86 -9.72 20.91
N TRP A 206 23.28 -9.05 19.91
CA TRP A 206 21.89 -8.59 19.92
C TRP A 206 21.53 -7.59 21.03
N GLU A 207 22.52 -6.85 21.56
CA GLU A 207 22.23 -5.76 22.49
C GLU A 207 21.32 -4.70 21.84
N PRO A 208 20.28 -4.21 22.54
CA PRO A 208 19.35 -3.23 21.99
C PRO A 208 19.95 -1.81 22.02
N TYR A 209 20.12 -1.23 20.84
CA TYR A 209 20.54 0.17 20.70
C TYR A 209 19.37 1.04 20.26
N LEU A 210 19.02 2.03 21.09
CA LEU A 210 18.06 3.05 20.68
C LEU A 210 18.73 3.98 19.67
N VAL A 211 18.13 4.16 18.50
CA VAL A 211 18.68 4.97 17.42
C VAL A 211 17.64 5.93 16.86
N SER A 212 18.12 7.04 16.31
CA SER A 212 17.32 7.98 15.52
C SER A 212 18.01 8.20 14.17
N LEU A 213 17.22 8.58 13.16
CA LEU A 213 17.78 8.94 11.86
C LEU A 213 18.82 10.08 12.00
N GLU A 214 18.53 11.07 12.85
CA GLU A 214 19.44 12.18 13.09
C GLU A 214 20.77 11.70 13.70
N SER A 215 20.72 10.85 14.73
CA SER A 215 21.91 10.32 15.40
C SER A 215 22.83 9.56 14.45
N LEU A 216 22.25 8.72 13.59
CA LEU A 216 23.02 7.92 12.63
C LEU A 216 23.66 8.79 11.54
N MET A 217 22.96 9.84 11.09
CA MET A 217 23.45 10.75 10.05
C MET A 217 24.46 11.80 10.56
N ARG A 218 24.63 11.98 11.88
CA ARG A 218 25.61 12.93 12.47
C ARG A 218 27.07 12.62 12.05
N SER A 219 27.39 11.37 11.72
CA SER A 219 28.72 10.94 11.27
C SER A 219 29.09 11.31 9.83
N GLU A 220 28.10 11.58 8.95
CA GLU A 220 28.36 11.88 7.53
C GLU A 220 28.60 13.38 7.24
N ILE A 221 28.42 14.27 8.23
CA ILE A 221 28.61 15.72 8.09
C ILE A 221 29.65 16.20 9.10
N ARG A 222 30.92 16.32 8.67
CA ARG A 222 31.91 17.09 9.44
C ARG A 222 31.55 18.58 9.29
N PRO A 223 31.24 19.32 10.37
CA PRO A 223 30.98 20.75 10.23
C PRO A 223 32.25 21.46 9.74
N PRO A 224 32.16 22.37 8.76
CA PRO A 224 33.31 23.13 8.33
C PRO A 224 33.63 24.19 9.39
N GLY A 225 34.69 23.94 10.15
CA GLY A 225 35.36 24.94 10.99
C GLY A 225 34.75 25.10 12.37
N ASP A 226 35.26 24.34 13.35
CA ASP A 226 35.18 24.72 14.76
C ASP A 226 36.58 25.15 15.24
N GLU A 227 36.98 26.34 14.79
CA GLU A 227 37.93 27.19 15.49
C GLU A 227 37.12 28.34 16.11
N GLY A 228 36.32 28.07 17.14
CA GLY A 228 35.66 29.17 17.85
C GLY A 228 34.63 28.74 18.87
N GLY A 229 35.09 28.45 20.09
CA GLY A 229 34.23 28.19 21.24
C GLY A 229 33.13 29.24 21.42
N GLY A 230 31.89 28.80 21.22
CA GLY A 230 30.66 29.50 21.58
C GLY A 230 29.71 28.51 22.28
N PRO A 231 28.87 28.97 23.22
CA PRO A 231 28.20 28.08 24.17
C PRO A 231 27.16 27.20 23.50
N VAL A 232 27.23 25.92 23.85
CA VAL A 232 26.31 24.83 23.53
C VAL A 232 24.87 25.28 23.80
N GLY A 233 24.14 25.55 22.72
CA GLY A 233 22.73 25.89 22.76
C GLY A 233 21.88 24.64 22.91
N GLU A 234 21.05 24.66 23.94
CA GLU A 234 20.01 23.71 24.34
C GLU A 234 19.26 23.03 23.17
N TRP A 235 19.65 21.79 22.86
CA TRP A 235 18.78 20.80 22.21
C TRP A 235 18.84 19.57 23.12
N GLY A 236 17.69 19.05 23.54
CA GLY A 236 17.60 17.95 24.50
C GLY A 236 18.14 16.64 23.93
N ASP A 237 19.46 16.47 23.99
CA ASP A 237 20.16 15.26 23.56
C ASP A 237 19.91 14.15 24.60
N VAL A 238 19.12 13.16 24.21
CA VAL A 238 19.43 11.79 24.61
C VAL A 238 20.73 11.47 23.88
N ASP A 239 21.76 11.06 24.62
CA ASP A 239 23.06 10.66 24.08
C ASP A 239 22.89 9.35 23.30
N LEU A 240 22.34 9.46 22.08
CA LEU A 240 22.07 8.32 21.21
C LEU A 240 23.35 7.94 20.48
N PRO A 241 23.61 6.64 20.30
CA PRO A 241 24.78 6.18 19.58
C PRO A 241 24.72 6.63 18.11
N THR A 242 25.86 7.07 17.61
CA THR A 242 26.06 7.42 16.20
C THR A 242 26.35 6.16 15.37
N ALA A 243 26.37 6.29 14.04
CA ALA A 243 26.77 5.18 13.18
C ALA A 243 28.22 4.73 13.44
N GLU A 244 29.11 5.64 13.86
CA GLU A 244 30.49 5.30 14.24
C GLU A 244 30.54 4.49 15.54
N ASP A 245 29.72 4.86 16.53
CA ASP A 245 29.62 4.14 17.81
C ASP A 245 29.10 2.71 17.65
N LEU A 246 28.28 2.49 16.61
CA LEU A 246 27.70 1.19 16.28
C LEU A 246 28.48 0.44 15.20
N GLU A 247 29.65 0.94 14.79
CA GLU A 247 30.51 0.36 13.76
C GLU A 247 29.79 0.07 12.42
N LEU A 248 28.74 0.84 12.10
CA LEU A 248 27.93 0.61 10.90
C LEU A 248 28.65 1.09 9.64
N SER A 249 28.68 0.24 8.62
CA SER A 249 29.09 0.63 7.28
C SER A 249 28.07 1.56 6.62
N ARG A 250 28.51 2.29 5.60
CA ARG A 250 27.64 3.19 4.82
C ARG A 250 26.40 2.48 4.25
N THR A 251 26.54 1.23 3.83
CA THR A 251 25.41 0.44 3.29
C THR A 251 24.38 0.16 4.37
N GLU A 252 24.83 -0.17 5.58
CA GLU A 252 23.95 -0.45 6.73
C GLU A 252 23.27 0.83 7.22
N VAL A 253 23.98 1.96 7.28
CA VAL A 253 23.40 3.27 7.58
C VAL A 253 22.31 3.63 6.58
N MET A 254 22.56 3.46 5.27
CA MET A 254 21.57 3.72 4.23
C MET A 254 20.36 2.77 4.32
N TRP A 255 20.57 1.52 4.72
CA TRP A 255 19.49 0.57 4.95
C TRP A 255 18.63 0.98 6.15
N VAL A 256 19.25 1.33 7.29
CA VAL A 256 18.53 1.79 8.49
C VAL A 256 17.78 3.10 8.21
N ALA A 257 18.38 4.03 7.48
CA ALA A 257 17.72 5.26 7.04
C ALA A 257 16.48 4.95 6.18
N SER A 258 16.60 4.03 5.23
CA SER A 258 15.48 3.56 4.39
C SER A 258 14.37 2.92 5.23
N CYS A 259 14.71 2.23 6.32
CA CYS A 259 13.73 1.69 7.27
C CYS A 259 12.97 2.82 7.99
N PHE A 260 13.64 3.88 8.44
CA PHE A 260 12.97 5.06 9.02
C PHE A 260 12.01 5.73 8.04
N PHE A 261 12.40 5.90 6.76
CA PHE A 261 11.50 6.47 5.75
C PHE A 261 10.29 5.56 5.47
N SER A 262 10.52 4.26 5.31
CA SER A 262 9.47 3.28 5.02
C SER A 262 8.46 3.15 6.17
N THR A 263 8.94 3.17 7.41
CA THR A 263 8.09 3.04 8.60
C THR A 263 7.36 4.34 8.93
N ARG A 264 7.96 5.50 8.70
CA ARG A 264 7.27 6.80 8.78
C ARG A 264 6.11 6.87 7.77
N GLN A 265 6.32 6.41 6.54
CA GLN A 265 5.25 6.34 5.54
C GLN A 265 4.14 5.36 5.95
N ALA A 266 4.50 4.25 6.59
CA ALA A 266 3.53 3.29 7.13
C ALA A 266 2.75 3.83 8.34
N ASP A 267 3.38 4.67 9.17
CA ASP A 267 2.79 5.29 10.37
C ASP A 267 1.87 6.47 10.04
N GLU A 268 2.20 7.26 9.02
CA GLU A 268 1.40 8.40 8.58
C GLU A 268 0.09 7.98 7.88
N GLY A 269 -0.06 6.68 7.56
CA GLY A 269 -1.14 6.18 6.72
C GLY A 269 -1.12 6.82 5.32
N PRO A 270 -2.05 6.44 4.42
CA PRO A 270 -2.30 7.28 3.25
C PRO A 270 -2.78 8.65 3.76
N LYS A 271 -1.94 9.68 3.64
CA LYS A 271 -2.29 11.05 4.06
C LYS A 271 -3.62 11.42 3.42
N ASP A 272 -4.66 11.58 4.24
CA ASP A 272 -5.86 12.29 3.84
C ASP A 272 -5.40 13.69 3.40
N LEU A 273 -5.52 13.97 2.10
CA LEU A 273 -5.52 15.31 1.54
C LEU A 273 -6.78 16.05 2.02
N ALA A 274 -6.88 16.26 3.34
CA ALA A 274 -7.84 17.13 3.98
C ALA A 274 -7.31 18.57 4.01
N GLY A 275 -6.82 19.04 2.86
CA GLY A 275 -6.70 20.45 2.54
C GLY A 275 -7.70 20.72 1.43
N ARG A 276 -8.87 21.28 1.76
CA ARG A 276 -9.82 21.78 0.77
C ARG A 276 -9.15 22.93 0.01
N THR A 277 -8.48 22.63 -1.08
CA THR A 277 -8.33 23.56 -2.21
C THR A 277 -9.53 23.28 -3.11
N GLU A 278 -10.34 24.30 -3.38
CA GLU A 278 -11.47 24.20 -4.30
C GLU A 278 -10.94 23.85 -5.70
N CYS A 279 -10.91 22.54 -5.99
CA CYS A 279 -10.48 22.01 -7.28
C CYS A 279 -11.62 22.18 -8.28
N GLU A 280 -11.55 23.16 -9.18
CA GLU A 280 -12.38 23.13 -10.38
C GLU A 280 -11.80 22.09 -11.36
N GLY A 281 -12.46 20.94 -11.49
CA GLY A 281 -12.16 19.95 -12.55
C GLY A 281 -11.96 18.49 -12.14
N CYS A 282 -12.15 18.15 -10.87
CA CYS A 282 -12.08 16.77 -10.40
C CYS A 282 -13.39 15.97 -10.67
N PRO A 283 -13.37 14.63 -10.86
CA PRO A 283 -14.59 13.84 -11.05
C PRO A 283 -15.58 13.90 -9.88
N SER A 284 -15.10 14.13 -8.65
CA SER A 284 -15.95 14.38 -7.49
C SER A 284 -16.61 15.78 -7.51
N CYS A 285 -16.12 16.67 -8.38
CA CYS A 285 -16.64 18.02 -8.61
C CYS A 285 -17.67 18.05 -9.78
N THR A 286 -17.63 17.07 -10.69
CA THR A 286 -18.52 16.98 -11.87
C THR A 286 -19.72 16.04 -11.66
N GLY A 287 -19.81 15.37 -10.50
CA GLY A 287 -20.93 14.48 -10.18
C GLY A 287 -20.87 13.12 -10.89
N GLU A 288 -19.71 12.71 -11.38
CA GLU A 288 -19.51 11.36 -11.89
C GLU A 288 -19.29 10.38 -10.72
N GLU A 289 -19.97 9.23 -10.75
CA GLU A 289 -19.82 8.17 -9.73
C GLU A 289 -18.34 7.75 -9.58
N PRO A 290 -17.87 7.43 -8.35
CA PRO A 290 -16.49 7.02 -8.13
C PRO A 290 -16.25 5.67 -8.82
N LYS A 291 -15.59 5.69 -9.97
CA LYS A 291 -15.19 4.49 -10.71
C LYS A 291 -14.01 3.81 -10.01
N GLU A 292 -14.04 2.48 -10.08
CA GLU A 292 -13.05 1.50 -9.63
C GLU A 292 -11.59 2.01 -9.70
N HIS A 293 -10.72 1.63 -8.77
CA HIS A 293 -9.29 1.89 -8.87
C HIS A 293 -8.64 0.77 -9.69
N ALA A 294 -7.95 1.07 -10.80
CA ALA A 294 -7.28 0.04 -11.59
C ALA A 294 -6.03 -0.54 -10.90
N ASP A 295 -5.87 -1.85 -11.03
CA ASP A 295 -4.66 -2.61 -10.73
C ASP A 295 -3.83 -2.71 -12.02
N ILE A 296 -3.26 -1.59 -12.47
CA ILE A 296 -2.36 -1.55 -13.65
C ILE A 296 -0.96 -1.91 -13.18
N ALA A 297 -0.36 -2.92 -13.79
CA ALA A 297 1.03 -3.27 -13.53
C ALA A 297 1.94 -2.05 -13.82
N ALA A 298 2.88 -1.78 -12.92
CA ALA A 298 3.67 -0.54 -12.96
C ALA A 298 4.45 -0.37 -14.26
N ASP A 299 4.95 -1.45 -14.83
CA ASP A 299 5.60 -1.51 -16.15
C ASP A 299 4.65 -1.08 -17.28
N VAL A 300 3.40 -1.56 -17.28
CA VAL A 300 2.37 -1.18 -18.26
C VAL A 300 2.01 0.30 -18.15
N LEU A 301 1.87 0.82 -16.93
CA LEU A 301 1.62 2.26 -16.71
C LEU A 301 2.81 3.11 -17.16
N HIS A 302 4.03 2.68 -16.86
CA HIS A 302 5.25 3.37 -17.28
C HIS A 302 5.38 3.41 -18.80
N GLU A 303 5.17 2.28 -19.49
CA GLU A 303 5.20 2.22 -20.96
C GLU A 303 4.16 3.15 -21.60
N TYR A 304 2.93 3.14 -21.08
CA TYR A 304 1.86 3.99 -21.58
C TYR A 304 2.16 5.48 -21.39
N VAL A 305 2.58 5.89 -20.19
CA VAL A 305 2.91 7.29 -19.88
C VAL A 305 4.09 7.78 -20.71
N LEU A 306 5.13 6.96 -20.86
CA LEU A 306 6.28 7.27 -21.70
C LEU A 306 5.87 7.47 -23.17
N ALA A 307 5.04 6.57 -23.72
CA ALA A 307 4.55 6.68 -25.08
C ALA A 307 3.77 8.00 -25.31
N ARG A 308 2.92 8.40 -24.36
CA ARG A 308 2.18 9.67 -24.44
C ARG A 308 3.06 10.90 -24.34
N ILE A 309 4.09 10.88 -23.49
CA ILE A 309 5.08 11.97 -23.41
C ILE A 309 5.79 12.12 -24.75
N LEU A 310 6.25 11.00 -25.34
CA LEU A 310 6.95 10.99 -26.62
C LEU A 310 6.07 11.51 -27.77
N ASP A 311 4.82 11.04 -27.87
CA ASP A 311 3.86 11.53 -28.88
C ASP A 311 3.69 13.05 -28.81
N ARG A 312 3.64 13.57 -27.58
CA ARG A 312 3.39 14.99 -27.37
C ARG A 312 4.61 15.87 -27.62
N ILE A 313 5.80 15.41 -27.25
CA ILE A 313 7.07 16.10 -27.58
C ILE A 313 7.26 16.18 -29.11
N GLU A 314 6.92 15.11 -29.84
CA GLU A 314 7.01 15.09 -31.30
C GLU A 314 6.00 16.04 -31.97
N ALA A 315 4.80 16.16 -31.41
CA ALA A 315 3.78 17.10 -31.89
C ALA A 315 4.10 18.57 -31.54
N GLU A 316 4.78 18.81 -30.42
CA GLU A 316 5.04 20.15 -29.87
C GLU A 316 6.53 20.33 -29.49
N PRO A 317 7.40 20.79 -30.41
CA PRO A 317 8.86 20.84 -30.19
C PRO A 317 9.29 21.75 -29.03
N ASP A 318 8.51 22.78 -28.69
CA ASP A 318 8.79 23.70 -27.58
C ASP A 318 8.10 23.28 -26.26
N LEU A 319 7.49 22.08 -26.21
CA LEU A 319 6.74 21.64 -25.03
C LEU A 319 7.63 21.52 -23.79
N LEU A 320 8.83 20.96 -23.90
CA LEU A 320 9.74 20.77 -22.77
C LEU A 320 10.06 22.10 -22.07
N GLN A 321 10.44 23.12 -22.84
CA GLN A 321 10.78 24.43 -22.29
C GLN A 321 9.56 25.09 -21.64
N ARG A 322 8.38 25.02 -22.27
CA ARG A 322 7.14 25.56 -21.70
C ARG A 322 6.71 24.83 -20.44
N SER A 323 6.86 23.51 -20.39
CA SER A 323 6.57 22.68 -19.24
C SER A 323 7.48 22.98 -18.05
N ILE A 324 8.78 23.16 -18.28
CA ILE A 324 9.72 23.58 -17.22
C ILE A 324 9.36 24.97 -16.70
N LEU A 325 9.07 25.93 -17.58
CA LEU A 325 8.67 27.28 -17.16
C LEU A 325 7.36 27.24 -16.36
N ALA A 326 6.34 26.55 -16.85
CA ALA A 326 5.07 26.37 -16.14
C ALA A 326 5.26 25.68 -14.79
N MET A 327 6.22 24.76 -14.66
CA MET A 327 6.56 24.13 -13.38
C MET A 327 7.21 25.12 -12.42
N ARG A 328 8.13 25.96 -12.88
CA ARG A 328 8.81 26.96 -12.03
C ARG A 328 7.87 28.08 -11.56
N GLU A 329 6.83 28.37 -12.34
CA GLU A 329 5.79 29.36 -12.01
C GLU A 329 4.65 28.78 -11.17
N ASP A 330 4.60 27.45 -11.00
CA ASP A 330 3.56 26.76 -10.24
C ASP A 330 3.80 26.89 -8.72
N SER A 331 3.06 27.79 -8.09
CA SER A 331 3.08 28.01 -6.64
C SER A 331 2.41 26.88 -5.84
N GLU A 332 1.79 25.90 -6.50
CA GLU A 332 1.11 24.77 -5.87
C GLU A 332 1.96 23.48 -5.85
N LEU A 333 3.24 23.56 -6.25
CA LEU A 333 4.15 22.42 -6.11
C LEU A 333 4.27 22.03 -4.63
N THR A 334 4.02 20.76 -4.34
CA THR A 334 4.19 20.21 -2.99
C THR A 334 5.67 20.19 -2.62
N ALA A 335 5.98 20.35 -1.34
CA ALA A 335 7.35 20.28 -0.84
C ALA A 335 8.04 18.95 -1.23
N GLU A 336 7.28 17.85 -1.25
CA GLU A 336 7.75 16.51 -1.67
C GLU A 336 8.24 16.51 -3.13
N ILE A 337 7.52 17.16 -4.07
CA ILE A 337 7.94 17.25 -5.48
C ILE A 337 9.18 18.14 -5.62
N VAL A 338 9.25 19.23 -4.85
CA VAL A 338 10.41 20.14 -4.86
C VAL A 338 11.67 19.45 -4.35
N ASP A 339 11.56 18.67 -3.28
CA ASP A 339 12.65 17.88 -2.69
C ASP A 339 13.14 16.78 -3.65
N GLU A 340 12.23 16.15 -4.41
CA GLU A 340 12.59 15.17 -5.45
C GLU A 340 13.27 15.80 -6.68
N LEU A 341 12.86 17.02 -7.06
CA LEU A 341 13.41 17.71 -8.23
C LEU A 341 14.89 18.08 -8.05
N GLY A 342 15.30 18.47 -6.84
CA GLY A 342 16.66 18.94 -6.57
C GLY A 342 17.75 17.96 -7.00
N PRO A 343 17.76 16.70 -6.50
CA PRO A 343 18.72 15.68 -6.89
C PRO A 343 18.65 15.33 -8.39
N LEU A 344 17.45 15.29 -8.98
CA LEU A 344 17.25 14.92 -10.39
C LEU A 344 17.75 15.99 -11.37
N GLU A 345 17.56 17.27 -11.05
CA GLU A 345 18.02 18.40 -11.87
C GLU A 345 19.53 18.66 -11.71
N THR A 346 20.12 18.22 -10.60
CA THR A 346 21.55 18.37 -10.34
C THR A 346 22.40 17.38 -11.13
N ASP A 347 21.85 16.22 -11.52
CA ASP A 347 22.56 15.24 -12.35
C ASP A 347 22.53 15.62 -13.86
N PRO A 348 23.69 15.99 -14.46
CA PRO A 348 23.73 16.38 -15.87
C PRO A 348 23.39 15.25 -16.84
N ARG A 349 23.53 13.98 -16.44
CA ARG A 349 23.20 12.83 -17.28
C ARG A 349 21.70 12.67 -17.42
N VAL A 350 20.99 12.76 -16.29
CA VAL A 350 19.53 12.73 -16.19
C VAL A 350 18.91 13.86 -17.01
N VAL A 351 19.36 15.11 -16.78
CA VAL A 351 18.89 16.29 -17.51
C VAL A 351 19.17 16.18 -19.02
N ARG A 352 20.34 15.67 -19.41
CA ARG A 352 20.69 15.50 -20.82
C ARG A 352 19.84 14.44 -21.52
N GLN A 353 19.48 13.36 -20.81
CA GLN A 353 18.59 12.33 -21.35
C GLN A 353 17.18 12.90 -21.55
N VAL A 354 16.66 13.66 -20.58
CA VAL A 354 15.36 14.34 -20.70
C VAL A 354 15.32 15.33 -21.86
N ASN A 355 16.36 16.16 -22.01
CA ASN A 355 16.47 17.11 -23.14
C ASN A 355 16.54 16.45 -24.52
N LYS A 356 16.82 15.16 -24.58
CA LYS A 356 16.92 14.39 -25.83
C LYS A 356 15.80 13.37 -25.98
N LEU A 357 14.74 13.40 -25.17
CA LEU A 357 13.61 12.48 -25.32
C LEU A 357 13.00 12.61 -26.72
N SER A 358 12.92 11.48 -27.43
CA SER A 358 12.28 11.33 -28.73
C SER A 358 12.11 9.84 -29.01
N ARG A 359 11.24 9.44 -29.95
CA ARG A 359 11.16 8.02 -30.35
C ARG A 359 12.46 7.50 -30.99
N ALA A 360 13.33 8.39 -31.45
CA ALA A 360 14.64 8.03 -31.99
C ALA A 360 15.68 7.70 -30.91
N THR A 361 15.48 8.19 -29.68
CA THR A 361 16.42 8.00 -28.55
C THR A 361 15.88 7.02 -27.51
N VAL A 362 14.57 6.82 -27.45
CA VAL A 362 13.89 5.92 -26.51
C VAL A 362 12.85 5.11 -27.29
N ALA A 363 13.16 3.83 -27.58
CA ALA A 363 12.25 2.94 -28.30
C ALA A 363 11.38 2.11 -27.34
N THR A 364 11.92 1.80 -26.15
CA THR A 364 11.29 1.02 -25.09
C THR A 364 11.51 1.67 -23.73
N VAL A 365 10.74 1.25 -22.72
CA VAL A 365 10.88 1.74 -21.33
C VAL A 365 12.27 1.46 -20.71
N TYR A 366 13.03 0.51 -21.27
CA TYR A 366 14.37 0.17 -20.83
C TYR A 366 15.47 1.09 -21.39
N ASP A 367 15.15 1.92 -22.40
CA ASP A 367 16.12 2.84 -23.04
C ASP A 367 16.24 4.18 -22.28
N ILE A 368 15.44 4.38 -21.24
CA ILE A 368 15.43 5.57 -20.39
C ILE A 368 15.81 5.18 -18.95
N GLU A 369 16.71 5.96 -18.33
CA GLU A 369 17.06 5.72 -16.93
C GLU A 369 15.86 6.06 -16.02
N PRO A 370 15.61 5.30 -14.94
CA PRO A 370 14.48 5.56 -14.04
C PRO A 370 14.45 6.98 -13.45
N ALA A 371 15.63 7.58 -13.24
CA ALA A 371 15.75 8.97 -12.79
C ALA A 371 15.32 9.97 -13.89
N ALA A 372 15.69 9.72 -15.15
CA ALA A 372 15.29 10.56 -16.28
C ALA A 372 13.81 10.45 -16.60
N PHE A 373 13.22 9.25 -16.47
CA PHE A 373 11.78 9.07 -16.60
C PHE A 373 11.01 9.84 -15.52
N ARG A 374 11.44 9.73 -14.25
CA ARG A 374 10.84 10.50 -13.14
C ARG A 374 10.93 12.02 -13.36
N LEU A 375 12.09 12.52 -13.80
CA LEU A 375 12.25 13.93 -14.13
C LEU A 375 11.33 14.37 -15.27
N ALA A 376 11.17 13.55 -16.31
CA ALA A 376 10.24 13.81 -17.40
C ALA A 376 8.78 13.87 -16.92
N VAL A 377 8.36 12.94 -16.05
CA VAL A 377 7.02 12.97 -15.45
C VAL A 377 6.79 14.28 -14.69
N HIS A 378 7.72 14.69 -13.83
CA HIS A 378 7.61 15.94 -13.07
C HIS A 378 7.51 17.19 -13.95
N TYR A 379 8.29 17.25 -15.04
CA TYR A 379 8.24 18.34 -16.01
C TYR A 379 6.92 18.39 -16.77
N PHE A 380 6.51 17.29 -17.39
CA PHE A 380 5.40 17.31 -18.37
C PHE A 380 4.03 17.16 -17.73
N ILE A 381 3.93 16.43 -16.62
CA ILE A 381 2.66 15.97 -16.07
C ILE A 381 2.39 16.69 -14.76
N ARG A 382 1.18 17.25 -14.64
CA ARG A 382 0.69 17.80 -13.37
C ARG A 382 0.13 16.66 -12.52
N HIS A 383 -0.81 15.89 -13.07
CA HIS A 383 -1.43 14.74 -12.40
C HIS A 383 -1.70 13.58 -13.36
N ILE A 384 -1.69 12.36 -12.85
CA ILE A 384 -2.20 11.18 -13.55
C ILE A 384 -3.38 10.66 -12.76
N TYR A 385 -4.53 10.54 -13.41
CA TYR A 385 -5.69 9.85 -12.85
C TYR A 385 -5.74 8.44 -13.42
N VAL A 386 -5.89 7.47 -12.53
CA VAL A 386 -6.09 6.07 -12.89
C VAL A 386 -7.54 5.71 -12.57
N GLY A 387 -8.32 5.48 -13.62
CA GLY A 387 -9.72 5.05 -13.61
C GLY A 387 -9.86 3.55 -13.41
N GLY A 388 -11.06 3.03 -13.71
CA GLY A 388 -11.43 1.64 -13.42
C GLY A 388 -10.79 0.59 -14.33
N PRO A 389 -10.41 -0.60 -13.82
CA PRO A 389 -9.77 -1.65 -14.60
C PRO A 389 -10.69 -2.23 -15.68
N SER A 390 -11.98 -1.91 -15.64
CA SER A 390 -12.99 -2.25 -16.65
C SER A 390 -12.93 -1.39 -17.92
N LEU A 391 -12.17 -0.28 -17.92
CA LEU A 391 -12.03 0.61 -19.07
C LEU A 391 -10.84 0.19 -19.97
N PRO A 392 -10.78 0.58 -21.25
CA PRO A 392 -9.55 0.51 -22.06
C PRO A 392 -8.41 1.32 -21.44
N LEU A 393 -7.14 0.94 -21.63
CA LEU A 393 -5.98 1.59 -20.95
C LEU A 393 -5.91 3.11 -21.19
N ASP A 394 -6.33 3.58 -22.37
CA ASP A 394 -6.44 4.98 -22.74
C ASP A 394 -7.58 5.75 -22.07
N GLU A 395 -8.59 5.04 -21.59
CA GLU A 395 -9.67 5.56 -20.73
C GLU A 395 -9.37 5.33 -19.23
N GLN A 396 -8.50 4.37 -18.90
CA GLN A 396 -8.01 4.14 -17.54
C GLN A 396 -7.01 5.22 -17.13
N VAL A 397 -6.07 5.61 -18.00
CA VAL A 397 -5.00 6.52 -17.63
C VAL A 397 -5.25 7.89 -18.23
N ARG A 398 -5.81 8.79 -17.42
CA ARG A 398 -6.02 10.19 -17.80
C ARG A 398 -4.86 11.05 -17.30
N ILE A 399 -4.02 11.49 -18.23
CA ILE A 399 -2.89 12.39 -17.96
C ILE A 399 -3.38 13.84 -18.00
N VAL A 400 -3.27 14.55 -16.88
CA VAL A 400 -3.40 16.00 -16.83
C VAL A 400 -2.03 16.61 -16.99
N TRP A 401 -1.79 17.13 -18.18
CA TRP A 401 -0.55 17.77 -18.55
C TRP A 401 -0.37 19.11 -17.84
N ARG A 402 0.88 19.44 -17.55
CA ARG A 402 1.24 20.72 -16.96
C ARG A 402 0.97 21.89 -17.91
N VAL A 403 1.23 21.68 -19.20
CA VAL A 403 0.80 22.59 -20.28
C VAL A 403 -0.41 21.96 -20.96
N PRO A 404 -1.59 22.60 -20.95
CA PRO A 404 -2.79 22.07 -21.60
C PRO A 404 -2.55 21.77 -23.09
N GLU A 405 -3.25 20.77 -23.63
CA GLU A 405 -3.22 20.50 -25.07
C GLU A 405 -3.83 21.68 -25.85
N PRO A 406 -3.30 22.02 -27.04
CA PRO A 406 -3.92 23.02 -27.88
C PRO A 406 -5.34 22.55 -28.23
N THR A 407 -6.35 23.31 -27.80
CA THR A 407 -7.74 22.99 -28.12
C THR A 407 -7.95 23.04 -29.63
N ALA A 408 -8.36 21.92 -30.22
CA ALA A 408 -8.88 21.93 -31.58
C ALA A 408 -10.05 22.92 -31.66
N PRO A 409 -10.14 23.77 -32.70
CA PRO A 409 -11.19 24.77 -32.78
C PRO A 409 -12.56 24.10 -32.77
N LYS A 410 -13.38 24.39 -31.75
CA LYS A 410 -14.81 24.06 -31.73
C LYS A 410 -15.48 24.78 -32.90
N GLY A 411 -15.77 24.06 -33.98
CA GLY A 411 -16.46 24.65 -35.13
C GLY A 411 -16.70 23.71 -36.29
N ALA A 412 -17.68 22.82 -36.16
CA ALA A 412 -18.59 22.42 -37.25
C ALA A 412 -19.74 21.61 -36.63
N SER A 413 -20.67 22.32 -35.99
CA SER A 413 -22.02 21.84 -35.77
C SER A 413 -22.71 21.59 -37.11
N GLU A 414 -23.41 20.47 -37.20
CA GLU A 414 -24.66 20.24 -37.94
C GLU A 414 -25.03 21.29 -38.99
N GLN A 415 -24.94 20.88 -40.26
CA GLN A 415 -25.99 21.11 -41.26
C GLN A 415 -25.96 19.99 -42.29
#